data_AF-A0A2D8MG36-F1
#
_entry.id   AF-A0A2D8MG36-F1
#
_cell.length_a   1.000
_cell.length_b   1.000
_cell.length_c   1.000
_cell.angle_alpha   90.00
_cell.angle_beta   90.00
_cell.angle_gamma   90.00
#
_symmetry.space_group_name_H-M   'P 1'
#
loop_
_entity.id
_entity.type
_entity.pdbx_description
1 polymer ?
#
loop_
_entity_poly.entity_id
_entity_poly.type
_entity_poly.pdbx_seq_one_letter_code
_entity_poly.pdbx_strand_id
1 'polypeptide(L)' 'MKPARVISIVDRKPVTLRMKFDPAKRGYFATYHPGEPNRCPSCDCRKWHVGRVTAECSQCGLPLSIAQPVA' A
#
# COMPACT_ATOMS: atom_id res chain seq x y z
N MET A 1 1.10 -29.57 -29.96
CA MET A 1 1.67 -28.20 -30.01
C MET A 1 0.53 -27.22 -30.19
N LYS A 2 0.31 -26.25 -29.28
CA LYS A 2 -0.78 -25.25 -29.42
C LYS A 2 -0.21 -23.98 -30.08
N PRO A 3 -0.89 -23.36 -31.06
CA PRO A 3 -0.40 -22.15 -31.70
C PRO A 3 -0.46 -20.96 -30.72
N ALA A 4 0.56 -20.12 -30.75
CA ALA A 4 0.57 -18.87 -30.00
C ALA A 4 -0.42 -17.88 -30.63
N ARG A 5 -1.22 -17.22 -29.79
CA ARG A 5 -2.19 -16.22 -30.23
C ARG A 5 -1.53 -14.84 -30.17
N VAL A 6 -1.31 -14.22 -31.33
CA VAL A 6 -0.78 -12.85 -31.43
C VAL A 6 -1.89 -11.86 -31.08
N ILE A 7 -1.74 -11.12 -29.99
CA ILE A 7 -2.68 -10.07 -29.57
C ILE A 7 -2.11 -8.72 -30.00
N SER A 8 -2.70 -8.10 -31.03
CA SER A 8 -2.25 -6.80 -31.55
C SER A 8 -2.60 -5.67 -30.59
N ILE A 9 -1.76 -4.63 -30.49
CA ILE A 9 -1.96 -3.52 -29.54
C ILE A 9 -3.24 -2.73 -29.84
N VAL A 10 -3.66 -2.70 -31.12
CA VAL A 10 -4.92 -2.07 -31.56
C VAL A 10 -6.17 -2.86 -31.17
N ASP A 11 -6.04 -4.16 -30.91
CA ASP A 11 -7.14 -5.04 -30.47
C ASP A 11 -7.27 -5.04 -28.94
N ARG A 12 -6.30 -4.46 -28.22
CA ARG A 12 -6.38 -4.34 -26.76
C ARG A 12 -7.49 -3.37 -26.39
N LYS A 13 -8.61 -3.93 -25.91
CA LYS A 13 -9.66 -3.15 -25.26
C LYS A 13 -9.03 -2.25 -24.18
N PRO A 14 -9.28 -0.93 -24.17
CA PRO A 14 -8.72 -0.05 -23.15
C PRO A 14 -9.15 -0.55 -21.78
N VAL A 15 -8.17 -0.75 -20.90
CA VAL A 15 -8.40 -1.16 -19.53
C VAL A 15 -9.00 0.03 -18.79
N THR A 16 -10.32 0.12 -18.78
CA THR A 16 -11.08 1.08 -17.96
C THR A 16 -11.05 0.60 -16.51
N LEU A 17 -9.89 0.68 -15.87
CA LEU A 17 -9.68 0.16 -14.51
C LEU A 17 -10.26 1.11 -13.48
N ARG A 18 -11.59 1.23 -13.42
CA ARG A 18 -12.24 1.51 -12.14
C ARG A 18 -12.25 0.23 -11.33
N MET A 19 -11.07 -0.16 -10.84
CA MET A 19 -10.96 -1.15 -9.77
C MET A 19 -11.76 -0.59 -8.59
N LYS A 20 -12.83 -1.28 -8.19
CA LYS A 20 -13.49 -1.03 -6.91
C LYS A 20 -12.40 -1.06 -5.84
N PHE A 21 -12.33 -0.02 -5.02
CA PHE A 21 -11.39 0.02 -3.91
C PHE A 21 -11.75 -1.10 -2.93
N ASP A 22 -11.03 -2.22 -3.02
CA ASP A 22 -11.16 -3.38 -2.14
C ASP A 22 -9.94 -3.39 -1.21
N PRO A 23 -10.07 -2.83 0.01
CA PRO A 23 -8.95 -2.71 0.94
C PRO A 23 -8.41 -4.08 1.39
N ALA A 24 -9.23 -5.14 1.34
CA ALA A 24 -8.79 -6.48 1.70
C ALA A 24 -7.88 -7.10 0.63
N LYS A 25 -8.07 -6.77 -0.65
CA LYS A 25 -7.28 -7.31 -1.77
C LYS A 25 -6.02 -6.53 -2.11
N ARG A 26 -5.91 -5.27 -1.67
CA ARG A 26 -4.77 -4.39 -2.01
C ARG A 26 -3.61 -4.46 -1.02
N GLY A 27 -3.83 -5.03 0.16
CA GLY A 27 -2.88 -4.97 1.29
C GLY A 27 -2.94 -3.62 2.02
N TYR A 28 -2.14 -3.47 3.08
CA TYR A 28 -2.10 -2.24 3.86
C TYR A 28 -1.42 -1.11 3.08
N PHE A 29 -2.16 -0.02 2.85
CA PHE A 29 -1.63 1.25 2.31
C PHE A 29 -1.72 2.34 3.39
N ALA A 30 -1.15 2.05 4.57
CA ALA A 30 -1.09 3.00 5.66
C ALA A 30 0.30 3.65 5.70
N THR A 31 0.34 4.93 6.06
CA THR A 31 1.56 5.72 6.17
C THR A 31 1.60 6.33 7.56
N TYR A 32 2.76 6.37 8.18
CA TYR A 32 2.95 7.05 9.46
C TYR A 32 3.06 8.56 9.26
N HIS A 33 2.22 9.33 9.93
CA HIS A 33 2.21 10.80 9.86
C HIS A 33 2.83 11.40 11.14
N PRO A 34 4.02 12.02 11.08
CA PRO A 34 4.63 12.63 12.27
C PRO A 34 3.71 13.70 12.90
N GLY A 35 3.55 13.65 14.22
CA GLY A 35 2.69 14.59 14.97
C GLY A 35 1.20 14.20 15.04
N GLU A 36 0.76 13.21 14.27
CA GLU A 36 -0.61 12.68 14.30
C GLU A 36 -0.75 11.47 15.25
N PRO A 37 -1.96 11.21 15.78
CA PRO A 37 -2.25 9.99 16.53
C PRO A 37 -2.32 8.76 15.62
N ASN A 38 -1.17 8.15 15.33
CA ASN A 38 -1.05 6.96 14.49
C ASN A 38 -1.43 5.67 15.23
N ARG A 39 -2.30 4.85 14.62
CA ARG A 39 -2.61 3.47 15.08
C ARG A 39 -2.09 2.44 14.10
N CYS A 40 -1.55 1.34 14.63
CA CYS A 40 -1.08 0.23 13.81
C CYS A 40 -2.29 -0.50 13.20
N PRO A 41 -2.39 -0.63 11.86
CA PRO A 41 -3.53 -1.29 11.21
C PRO A 41 -3.59 -2.80 11.43
N SER A 42 -2.55 -3.40 12.02
CA SER A 42 -2.48 -4.84 12.31
C SER A 42 -2.86 -5.18 13.76
N CYS A 43 -2.45 -4.38 14.75
CA CYS A 43 -2.65 -4.70 16.18
C CYS A 43 -3.22 -3.54 17.02
N ASP A 44 -3.60 -2.43 16.39
CA ASP A 44 -4.16 -1.21 17.00
C ASP A 44 -3.24 -0.48 18.00
N CYS A 45 -1.97 -0.92 18.15
CA CYS A 45 -0.96 -0.25 18.97
C CYS A 45 -0.76 1.21 18.54
N ARG A 46 -0.39 2.09 19.48
CA ARG A 46 0.02 3.48 19.18
C ARG A 46 1.52 3.74 19.40
N LYS A 47 2.27 2.71 19.79
CA LYS A 47 3.70 2.81 20.10
C LYS A 47 4.51 2.48 18.85
N TRP A 48 5.46 3.35 18.51
CA TRP A 48 6.23 3.26 17.28
C TRP A 48 7.72 3.49 17.56
N HIS A 49 8.58 2.72 16.90
CA HIS A 49 9.99 3.02 16.72
C HIS A 49 10.13 3.79 15.41
N VAL A 50 10.33 5.11 15.50
CA VAL A 50 10.39 5.99 14.33
C VAL A 50 11.83 6.10 13.85
N GLY A 51 12.10 5.60 12.65
CA GLY A 51 13.38 5.70 11.96
C GLY A 51 13.43 6.91 11.01
N ARG A 52 14.32 6.85 10.02
CA ARG A 52 14.48 7.92 9.01
C ARG A 52 13.47 7.83 7.86
N VAL A 53 13.08 6.61 7.49
CA VAL A 53 12.23 6.33 6.31
C VAL A 53 10.93 5.63 6.70
N THR A 54 10.98 4.84 7.78
CA THR A 54 9.87 4.03 8.25
C THR A 54 9.63 4.24 9.74
N ALA A 55 8.40 3.98 10.18
CA ALA A 55 8.04 3.81 11.57
C ALA A 55 7.55 2.37 11.78
N GLU A 56 8.10 1.68 12.77
CA GLU A 56 7.78 0.27 13.06
C GLU A 56 6.93 0.17 14.33
N CYS A 57 5.81 -0.57 14.32
CA CYS A 57 4.99 -0.75 15.54
C CYS A 57 5.78 -1.56 16.57
N SER A 58 5.95 -1.02 17.77
CA SER A 58 6.70 -1.66 18.87
C SER A 58 6.09 -2.96 19.39
N GLN A 59 4.85 -3.31 18.97
CA GLN A 59 4.15 -4.52 19.41
C GLN A 59 4.25 -5.67 18.41
N CYS A 60 3.97 -5.42 17.12
CA CYS A 60 3.90 -6.46 16.09
C CYS A 60 4.99 -6.34 15.02
N GLY A 61 5.83 -5.31 15.06
CA GLY A 61 6.91 -5.10 14.10
C GLY A 61 6.45 -4.66 12.71
N LEU A 62 5.17 -4.29 12.52
CA LEU A 62 4.69 -3.83 11.21
C LEU A 62 5.39 -2.51 10.82
N PRO A 63 6.11 -2.47 9.68
CA PRO A 63 6.74 -1.24 9.21
C PRO A 63 5.75 -0.45 8.34
N LEU A 64 5.60 0.85 8.64
CA LEU A 64 4.92 1.81 7.79
C LEU A 64 5.92 2.84 7.25
N SER A 65 5.71 3.30 6.02
CA SER A 65 6.46 4.42 5.44
C SER A 65 6.15 5.72 6.20
N ILE A 66 7.14 6.60 6.39
CA ILE A 66 6.90 7.94 6.94
C ILE A 66 6.35 8.84 5.82
N ALA A 67 5.27 9.55 6.11
CA ALA A 67 4.66 10.50 5.19
C ALA A 67 5.65 11.62 4.89
N GLN A 68 5.96 11.79 3.61
CA GLN A 68 6.73 12.94 3.16
C GLN A 68 5.81 14.17 3.24
N PRO A 69 6.32 15.34 3.66
CA PRO A 69 5.57 16.57 3.45
C PRO A 69 5.35 16.71 1.94
N VAL A 70 4.10 16.82 1.52
CA VAL A 70 3.77 17.16 0.14
C VAL A 70 4.20 18.61 -0.08
N ALA A 71 5.17 18.81 -0.98
CA ALA A 71 5.65 20.13 -1.38
C ALA A 71 4.67 20.81 -2.34
#